data_AF-A0AAJ1TII5-F1
#
_entry.id   AF-A0AAJ1TII5-F1
#
_cell.length_a   1.000
_cell.length_b   1.000
_cell.length_c   1.000
_cell.angle_alpha   90.00
_cell.angle_beta   90.00
_cell.angle_gamma   90.00
#
_symmetry.space_group_name_H-M   'P 1'
#
loop_
_entity.id
_entity.type
_entity.pdbx_description
1 polymer ?
#
loop_
_entity_poly.entity_id
_entity_poly.type
_entity_poly.pdbx_seq_one_letter_code
_entity_poly.pdbx_strand_id
1 'polypeptide(L)'
;MKMKIASLVSTAVVALSTSVVFAHAEPSQEVNLSELQSSATSNYVTVKNQNRQLTVVINNKSQGHEAIRYNVIKADGSVVANGLIAPNGNKTFSKYFEKGEYSLELICQTKVGCNATGSIGYFGD
;
A
#
# COMPACT_ATOMS: atom_id res chain seq x y z
N MET A 1 -45.20 22.35 -7.09
CA MET A 1 -44.64 21.26 -6.28
C MET A 1 -44.38 20.06 -7.18
N LYS A 2 -43.12 19.66 -7.38
CA LYS A 2 -42.69 18.36 -7.94
C LYS A 2 -41.16 18.27 -7.80
N MET A 3 -40.68 17.70 -6.69
CA MET A 3 -39.29 17.26 -6.55
C MET A 3 -39.20 15.83 -7.06
N LYS A 4 -38.38 15.58 -8.10
CA LYS A 4 -37.99 14.23 -8.51
C LYS A 4 -36.76 13.85 -7.70
N ILE A 5 -36.94 12.93 -6.76
CA ILE A 5 -35.84 12.33 -6.00
C ILE A 5 -35.31 11.19 -6.88
N ALA A 6 -34.15 11.38 -7.48
CA ALA A 6 -33.44 10.31 -8.17
C ALA A 6 -32.79 9.41 -7.12
N SER A 7 -33.22 8.16 -7.06
CA SER A 7 -32.65 7.12 -6.20
C SER A 7 -31.30 6.68 -6.78
N LEU A 8 -30.22 6.90 -6.04
CA LEU A 8 -28.93 6.27 -6.34
C LEU A 8 -28.95 4.84 -5.78
N VAL A 9 -28.96 3.86 -6.68
CA VAL A 9 -28.71 2.47 -6.34
C VAL A 9 -27.20 2.30 -6.18
N SER A 10 -26.75 2.17 -4.93
CA SER A 10 -25.35 1.92 -4.61
C SER A 10 -25.08 0.42 -4.71
N THR A 11 -24.55 -0.03 -5.86
CA THR A 11 -24.02 -1.39 -6.00
C THR A 11 -22.66 -1.46 -5.33
N ALA A 12 -22.62 -2.05 -4.14
CA ALA A 12 -21.36 -2.40 -3.48
C ALA A 12 -20.66 -3.49 -4.29
N VAL A 13 -19.59 -3.14 -5.00
CA VAL A 13 -18.68 -4.10 -5.61
C VAL A 13 -17.77 -4.62 -4.49
N VAL A 14 -18.02 -5.86 -4.06
CA VAL A 14 -17.08 -6.57 -3.18
C VAL A 14 -15.88 -6.96 -4.02
N ALA A 15 -14.86 -6.11 -4.03
CA ALA A 15 -13.57 -6.46 -4.61
C ALA A 15 -12.92 -7.53 -3.72
N LEU A 16 -12.90 -8.77 -4.19
CA LEU A 16 -12.11 -9.86 -3.60
C LEU A 16 -10.63 -9.50 -3.76
N SER A 17 -10.05 -8.83 -2.77
CA SER A 17 -8.60 -8.65 -2.68
C SER A 17 -7.97 -10.03 -2.45
N THR A 18 -7.29 -10.55 -3.46
CA THR A 18 -6.36 -11.65 -3.29
C THR A 18 -5.23 -11.18 -2.37
N SER A 19 -5.33 -11.54 -1.09
CA SER A 19 -4.27 -11.37 -0.11
C SER A 19 -3.11 -12.27 -0.53
N VAL A 20 -1.91 -11.70 -0.68
CA VAL A 20 -0.71 -12.51 -0.80
C VAL A 20 -0.40 -13.00 0.62
N VAL A 21 -0.86 -14.21 0.95
CA VAL A 21 -0.57 -14.83 2.25
C VAL A 21 0.87 -15.34 2.22
N PHE A 22 1.78 -14.60 2.86
CA PHE A 22 3.13 -15.08 3.09
C PHE A 22 3.10 -16.09 4.24
N ALA A 23 3.35 -17.36 3.93
CA ALA A 23 3.15 -18.51 4.81
C ALA A 23 4.18 -18.66 5.96
N HIS A 24 4.94 -17.63 6.30
CA HIS A 24 5.94 -17.67 7.35
C HIS A 24 5.73 -16.52 8.33
N ALA A 25 5.74 -16.84 9.63
CA ALA A 25 5.36 -16.02 10.79
C ALA A 25 6.26 -14.79 11.06
N GLU A 26 6.87 -14.24 10.01
CA GLU A 26 7.69 -13.05 10.07
C GLU A 26 6.81 -11.80 10.14
N PRO A 27 7.21 -10.75 10.87
CA PRO A 27 6.38 -9.56 11.01
C PRO A 27 6.31 -8.82 9.67
N SER A 28 5.18 -8.96 8.98
CA SER A 28 4.80 -8.14 7.83
C SER A 28 3.56 -7.32 8.15
N GLN A 29 3.51 -6.10 7.62
CA GLN A 29 2.34 -5.22 7.68
C GLN A 29 1.84 -4.97 6.26
N GLU A 30 0.52 -5.09 6.09
CA GLU A 30 -0.17 -4.86 4.83
C GLU A 30 -0.84 -3.48 4.82
N VAL A 31 -1.04 -2.93 3.63
CA VAL A 31 -1.77 -1.70 3.40
C VAL A 31 -2.60 -1.81 2.14
N ASN A 32 -3.85 -1.39 2.23
CA ASN A 32 -4.82 -1.43 1.15
C ASN A 32 -5.30 -0.01 0.88
N LEU A 33 -5.06 0.47 -0.34
CA LEU A 33 -5.57 1.73 -0.84
C LEU A 33 -6.76 1.44 -1.75
N SER A 34 -7.96 1.84 -1.32
CA SER A 34 -9.18 1.70 -2.11
C SER A 34 -9.43 2.92 -3.00
N GLU A 35 -10.28 2.75 -4.02
CA GLU A 35 -10.60 3.79 -5.02
C GLU A 35 -11.20 5.07 -4.42
N LEU A 36 -11.71 5.00 -3.19
CA LEU A 36 -12.31 6.13 -2.48
C LEU A 36 -11.31 6.90 -1.60
N GLN A 37 -10.08 6.42 -1.48
CA GLN A 37 -9.06 6.98 -0.60
C GLN A 37 -7.97 7.68 -1.42
N SER A 38 -7.46 8.79 -0.88
CA SER A 38 -6.28 9.47 -1.43
C SER A 38 -4.96 8.89 -0.97
N SER A 39 -4.96 8.26 0.21
CA SER A 39 -3.79 7.58 0.76
C SER A 39 -4.19 6.52 1.79
N ALA A 40 -3.27 5.60 2.03
CA ALA A 40 -3.37 4.58 3.06
C ALA A 40 -1.97 4.26 3.59
N THR A 41 -1.84 4.00 4.89
CA THR A 41 -0.56 3.72 5.54
C THR A 41 -0.65 2.46 6.37
N SER A 42 0.34 1.59 6.28
CA SER A 42 0.44 0.37 7.10
C SER A 42 0.77 0.71 8.55
N ASN A 43 0.62 -0.26 9.45
CA ASN A 43 1.28 -0.20 10.75
C ASN A 43 2.81 -0.28 10.57
N TYR A 44 3.54 -0.05 11.66
CA TYR A 44 4.99 -0.16 11.70
C TYR A 44 5.48 -1.62 11.74
N VAL A 45 6.57 -1.86 11.02
CA VAL A 45 7.45 -3.03 11.17
C VAL A 45 8.71 -2.60 11.91
N THR A 46 9.06 -3.31 12.97
CA THR A 46 10.29 -3.04 13.74
C THR A 46 11.50 -3.76 13.12
N VAL A 47 12.53 -2.98 12.80
CA VAL A 47 13.86 -3.46 12.46
C VAL A 47 14.73 -3.56 13.70
N LYS A 48 14.91 -4.80 14.18
CA LYS A 48 15.75 -5.12 15.36
C LYS A 48 17.18 -5.51 14.96
N ASN A 49 17.35 -6.12 13.79
CA ASN A 49 18.61 -6.64 13.28
C ASN A 49 18.87 -6.10 11.87
N GLN A 50 20.07 -5.56 11.63
CA GLN A 50 20.47 -4.98 10.35
C GLN A 50 21.09 -6.03 9.41
N ASN A 51 21.15 -7.30 9.81
CA ASN A 51 21.66 -8.40 8.98
C ASN A 51 20.58 -8.99 8.05
N ARG A 52 19.34 -8.49 8.12
CA ARG A 52 18.21 -8.94 7.32
C ARG A 52 17.65 -7.77 6.52
N GLN A 53 17.24 -8.03 5.29
CA GLN A 53 16.65 -7.01 4.44
C GLN A 53 15.16 -6.88 4.74
N LEU A 54 14.68 -5.64 4.85
CA LEU A 54 13.25 -5.37 4.84
C LEU A 54 12.82 -5.31 3.38
N THR A 55 11.83 -6.11 3.01
CA THR A 55 11.28 -6.14 1.66
C THR A 55 9.96 -5.39 1.63
N VAL A 56 9.73 -4.72 0.51
CA VAL A 56 8.51 -4.00 0.21
C VAL A 56 7.97 -4.54 -1.10
N VAL A 57 6.69 -4.90 -1.11
CA VAL A 57 5.96 -5.37 -2.29
C VAL A 57 4.76 -4.44 -2.49
N ILE A 58 4.55 -3.96 -3.71
CA ILE A 58 3.47 -3.03 -4.04
C ILE A 58 2.86 -3.45 -5.37
N ASN A 59 1.55 -3.50 -5.41
CA ASN A 59 0.78 -3.81 -6.61
C ASN A 59 -0.24 -2.69 -6.84
N ASN A 60 -0.07 -1.95 -7.93
CA ASN A 60 -1.07 -1.00 -8.39
C ASN A 60 -2.06 -1.75 -9.29
N LYS A 61 -3.29 -1.94 -8.81
CA LYS A 61 -4.39 -2.62 -9.50
C LYS A 61 -5.42 -1.63 -10.08
N SER A 62 -5.07 -0.35 -10.18
CA SER A 62 -5.95 0.69 -10.72
C SER A 62 -6.26 0.39 -12.19
N GLN A 63 -7.56 0.41 -12.54
CA GLN A 63 -8.01 0.05 -13.89
C GLN A 63 -7.79 1.16 -14.94
N GLY A 64 -7.50 2.38 -14.52
CA GLY A 64 -7.30 3.54 -15.40
C GLY A 64 -5.84 3.97 -15.55
N HIS A 65 -5.61 5.29 -15.54
CA HIS A 65 -4.29 5.91 -15.72
C HIS A 65 -3.66 6.35 -14.39
N GLU A 66 -4.18 5.86 -13.26
CA GLU A 66 -3.85 6.37 -11.94
C GLU A 66 -2.54 5.74 -11.42
N ALA A 67 -1.48 6.55 -11.37
CA ALA A 67 -0.23 6.18 -10.76
C ALA A 67 -0.31 6.28 -9.22
N ILE A 68 0.40 5.38 -8.55
CA ILE A 68 0.57 5.40 -7.09
C ILE A 68 1.96 5.90 -6.76
N ARG A 69 2.07 6.85 -5.83
CA ARG A 69 3.33 7.12 -5.13
C ARG A 69 3.38 6.24 -3.89
N TYR A 70 4.54 5.64 -3.64
CA TYR A 70 4.79 4.97 -2.36
C TYR A 70 5.86 5.71 -1.57
N ASN A 71 5.74 5.67 -0.25
CA ASN A 71 6.77 6.11 0.69
C ASN A 71 7.00 5.00 1.72
N VAL A 72 8.27 4.70 2.00
CA VAL A 72 8.67 4.01 3.22
C VAL A 72 9.07 5.07 4.23
N ILE A 73 8.34 5.11 5.34
CA ILE A 73 8.43 6.16 6.35
C ILE A 73 8.99 5.56 7.63
N LYS A 74 10.05 6.17 8.17
CA LYS A 74 10.56 5.83 9.50
C LYS A 74 9.72 6.53 10.57
N ALA A 75 9.64 5.99 11.78
CA ALA A 75 8.80 6.54 12.87
C ALA A 75 9.13 7.99 13.26
N ASP A 76 10.30 8.52 12.90
CA ASP A 76 10.66 9.95 13.05
C ASP A 76 10.03 10.85 11.97
N GLY A 77 9.24 10.29 11.06
CA GLY A 77 8.58 10.97 9.95
C GLY A 77 9.43 11.07 8.67
N SER A 78 10.68 10.59 8.68
CA SER A 78 11.55 10.66 7.51
C SER A 78 11.17 9.65 6.42
N VAL A 79 11.22 10.08 5.16
CA VAL A 79 11.02 9.20 4.00
C VAL A 79 12.37 8.61 3.59
N VAL A 80 12.52 7.30 3.75
CA VAL A 80 13.78 6.57 3.52
C VAL A 80 13.82 5.81 2.18
N ALA A 81 12.66 5.66 1.54
CA ALA A 81 12.52 5.21 0.16
C ALA A 81 11.19 5.74 -0.41
N ASN A 82 11.15 6.09 -1.69
CA ASN A 82 9.92 6.45 -2.38
C ASN A 82 10.02 6.15 -3.87
N GLY A 83 8.88 6.20 -4.56
CA GLY A 83 8.83 6.04 -6.00
C GLY A 83 7.40 6.11 -6.54
N LEU A 84 7.27 5.95 -7.86
CA LEU A 84 6.00 5.92 -8.57
C LEU A 84 5.78 4.54 -9.19
N ILE A 85 4.56 4.03 -9.06
CA ILE A 85 4.10 2.78 -9.66
C ILE A 85 3.05 3.14 -10.70
N ALA A 86 3.36 2.84 -11.96
CA ALA A 86 2.43 2.99 -13.07
C ALA A 86 1.15 2.15 -12.84
N PRO A 87 0.03 2.49 -13.49
CA PRO A 87 -1.18 1.68 -13.46
C PRO A 87 -0.91 0.24 -13.87
N ASN A 88 -1.54 -0.73 -13.20
CA ASN A 88 -1.29 -2.18 -13.40
C ASN A 88 0.18 -2.61 -13.19
N GLY A 89 1.00 -1.75 -12.58
CA GLY A 89 2.40 -2.02 -12.29
C GLY A 89 2.60 -2.70 -10.94
N ASN A 90 3.73 -3.37 -10.80
CA ASN A 90 4.20 -3.90 -9.54
C ASN A 90 5.60 -3.37 -9.21
N LYS A 91 5.95 -3.40 -7.93
CA LYS A 91 7.29 -3.09 -7.45
C LYS A 91 7.61 -3.95 -6.25
N THR A 92 8.74 -4.63 -6.34
CA THR A 92 9.37 -5.32 -5.21
C THR A 92 10.79 -4.81 -5.06
N PHE A 93 11.19 -4.52 -3.82
CA PHE A 93 12.58 -4.26 -3.49
C PHE A 93 12.89 -4.65 -2.05
N SER A 94 14.16 -4.97 -1.80
CA SER A 94 14.66 -5.34 -0.49
C SER A 94 15.86 -4.45 -0.17
N LYS A 95 15.94 -3.95 1.07
CA LYS A 95 17.02 -3.05 1.50
C LYS A 95 17.37 -3.30 2.96
N TYR A 96 18.64 -3.15 3.29
CA TYR A 96 19.09 -3.06 4.69
C TYR A 96 18.74 -1.67 5.23
N PHE A 97 17.80 -1.64 6.17
CA PHE A 97 17.44 -0.42 6.89
C PHE A 97 18.14 -0.39 8.24
N GLU A 98 18.32 0.81 8.78
CA GLU A 98 18.78 0.98 10.14
C GLU A 98 17.76 0.43 11.14
N LYS A 99 18.22 0.17 12.37
CA LYS A 99 17.30 -0.17 13.46
C LYS A 99 16.27 0.94 13.65
N GLY A 100 15.02 0.56 13.83
CA GLY A 100 13.92 1.50 13.95
C GLY A 100 12.61 0.90 13.49
N GLU A 101 11.59 1.73 13.40
CA GLU A 101 10.24 1.34 13.00
C GLU A 101 9.90 1.97 11.66
N TYR A 102 9.35 1.18 10.73
CA TYR A 102 9.05 1.62 9.37
C TYR A 102 7.64 1.24 8.95
N SER A 103 6.95 2.14 8.25
CA SER A 103 5.64 1.90 7.65
C SER A 103 5.71 2.14 6.14
N LEU A 104 4.72 1.58 5.43
CA LEU A 104 4.51 1.79 4.00
C LEU A 104 3.27 2.66 3.82
N GLU A 105 3.44 3.78 3.14
CA GLU A 105 2.35 4.66 2.71
C GLU A 105 2.19 4.54 1.19
N LEU A 106 0.93 4.43 0.75
CA LEU A 106 0.52 4.50 -0.64
C LEU A 106 -0.33 5.76 -0.84
N ILE A 107 -0.03 6.54 -1.88
CA ILE A 107 -0.70 7.81 -2.20
C ILE A 107 -1.18 7.77 -3.65
N CYS A 108 -2.48 7.97 -3.83
CA CYS A 108 -3.12 8.12 -5.13
C CYS A 108 -2.79 9.49 -5.75
N GLN A 109 -2.13 9.52 -6.90
CA GLN A 109 -1.76 10.79 -7.56
C GLN A 109 -2.99 11.61 -8.00
N THR A 110 -4.09 10.94 -8.35
CA THR A 110 -5.36 11.55 -8.77
C THR A 110 -6.31 11.81 -7.59
N LYS A 111 -5.88 11.59 -6.34
CA LYS A 111 -6.66 11.65 -5.08
C LYS A 111 -7.73 10.58 -4.91
N VAL A 112 -8.32 10.06 -5.99
CA VAL A 112 -9.30 8.96 -5.99
C VAL A 112 -9.16 8.14 -7.28
N GLY A 113 -9.80 6.98 -7.32
CA GLY A 113 -9.76 6.04 -8.46
C GLY A 113 -8.59 5.06 -8.42
N CYS A 114 -7.70 5.17 -7.41
CA CYS A 114 -6.61 4.24 -7.29
C CYS A 114 -6.98 3.01 -6.46
N ASN A 115 -6.58 1.83 -6.93
CA ASN A 115 -6.69 0.58 -6.20
C ASN A 115 -5.30 -0.03 -6.07
N ALA A 116 -4.77 -0.15 -4.86
CA ALA A 116 -3.44 -0.71 -4.65
C ALA A 116 -3.32 -1.48 -3.34
N THR A 117 -2.45 -2.47 -3.35
CA THR A 117 -2.08 -3.25 -2.17
C THR A 117 -0.58 -3.17 -1.98
N GLY A 118 -0.12 -3.03 -0.75
CA GLY A 118 1.29 -3.04 -0.40
C GLY A 118 1.55 -3.88 0.84
N SER A 119 2.76 -4.39 0.95
CA SER A 119 3.25 -5.06 2.16
C SER A 119 4.70 -4.67 2.43
N ILE A 120 5.03 -4.51 3.71
CA ILE A 120 6.38 -4.27 4.20
C ILE A 120 6.68 -5.27 5.31
N GLY A 121 7.86 -5.88 5.31
CA GLY A 121 8.17 -6.95 6.25
C GLY A 121 9.45 -7.71 5.89
N TYR A 122 9.74 -8.72 6.70
CA TYR A 122 10.76 -9.72 6.36
C TYR A 122 10.07 -10.86 5.63
N PHE A 123 10.67 -11.30 4.52
CA PHE A 123 10.08 -12.31 3.66
C PHE A 123 11.15 -13.31 3.29
N GLY A 124 11.25 -14.39 4.07
CA GLY A 124 12.18 -15.50 3.82
C GLY A 124 13.65 -15.09 4.00
N ASP A 125 14.43 -16.03 4.53
CA ASP A 125 15.91 -15.92 4.59
C ASP A 125 16.55 -16.40 3.29
#